data_AF-A0A2T6LFI1-F1
#
_entry.id   AF-A0A2T6LFI1-F1
#
_cell.length_a   1.000
_cell.length_b   1.000
_cell.length_c   1.000
_cell.angle_alpha   90.00
_cell.angle_beta   90.00
_cell.angle_gamma   90.00
#
_symmetry.space_group_name_H-M   'P 1'
#
loop_
_entity.id
_entity.type
_entity.pdbx_description
1 polymer ?
#
loop_
_entity_poly.entity_id
_entity_poly.type
_entity_poly.pdbx_seq_one_letter_code
_entity_poly.pdbx_strand_id
1 'polypeptide(L)'
;MSPPRSGGGAGRWLARLLNPRPPAARRTSGTQTRTLANVQVEKPRPLSTQRVGDDLSRRGYRFRIDDDGDVTGTWDGNRFWFLLLGEHDEILQVRGRWAGALPAGARLAVLQAANDWNRERIWPKVYTREEGAGLALYAEVSVDFEHGATEDQLAQTVSCGLVTASQFFSTVASLAPPPDEPSADEPSSDEK
;
A
#
# COMPACT_ATOMS: atom_id res chain seq x y z
N MET A 1 -15.62 28.55 -58.24
CA MET A 1 -14.17 28.37 -58.52
C MET A 1 -13.36 28.95 -57.37
N SER A 2 -12.23 28.32 -57.06
CA SER A 2 -11.16 28.77 -56.12
C SER A 2 -9.91 29.19 -56.94
N PRO A 3 -8.74 29.57 -56.38
CA PRO A 3 -8.31 29.75 -54.98
C PRO A 3 -8.03 31.26 -54.69
N PRO A 4 -6.84 31.82 -54.29
CA PRO A 4 -5.48 31.29 -54.03
C PRO A 4 -5.17 31.07 -52.52
N ARG A 5 -3.88 31.10 -52.13
CA ARG A 5 -3.36 31.13 -50.74
C ARG A 5 -2.12 32.03 -50.66
N SER A 6 -1.99 32.84 -49.61
CA SER A 6 -0.74 33.34 -48.97
C SER A 6 -1.14 34.36 -47.88
N GLY A 7 -0.36 34.73 -46.85
CA GLY A 7 0.93 34.26 -46.35
C GLY A 7 1.45 35.24 -45.26
N GLY A 8 2.33 34.81 -44.35
CA GLY A 8 3.16 35.71 -43.51
C GLY A 8 2.52 36.31 -42.24
N GLY A 9 2.81 35.73 -41.06
CA GLY A 9 2.36 36.22 -39.74
C GLY A 9 3.46 36.82 -38.84
N ALA A 10 4.61 37.20 -39.41
CA ALA A 10 5.81 37.61 -38.66
C ALA A 10 5.76 39.08 -38.19
N GLY A 11 4.78 39.44 -37.35
CA GLY A 11 4.63 40.83 -36.85
C GLY A 11 4.05 41.01 -35.44
N ARG A 12 3.46 39.97 -34.83
CA ARG A 12 2.71 40.12 -33.56
C ARG A 12 3.55 40.10 -32.28
N TRP A 13 4.86 39.88 -32.38
CA TRP A 13 5.76 39.84 -31.22
C TRP A 13 6.28 41.23 -30.82
N LEU A 14 6.68 42.06 -31.79
CA LEU A 14 7.21 43.42 -31.55
C LEU A 14 6.19 44.33 -30.84
N ALA A 15 4.91 44.24 -31.20
CA ALA A 15 3.84 45.05 -30.59
C ALA A 15 3.58 44.77 -29.09
N ARG A 16 4.15 43.70 -28.51
CA ARG A 16 4.00 43.36 -27.08
C ARG A 16 5.09 43.93 -26.17
N LEU A 17 6.17 44.47 -26.73
CA LEU A 17 7.32 44.96 -25.94
C LEU A 17 7.21 46.44 -25.53
N LEU A 18 6.33 47.22 -26.16
CA LEU A 18 6.29 48.68 -26.02
C LEU A 18 5.02 49.23 -25.34
N ASN A 19 4.14 48.36 -24.84
CA ASN A 19 2.89 48.79 -24.21
C ASN A 19 2.73 48.17 -22.81
N PRO A 20 3.16 48.85 -21.73
CA PRO A 20 2.98 48.34 -20.37
C PRO A 20 1.48 48.26 -20.06
N ARG A 21 1.04 47.11 -19.54
CA ARG A 21 -0.34 46.96 -19.06
C ARG A 21 -0.59 47.99 -17.95
N PRO A 22 -1.74 48.71 -17.95
CA PRO A 22 -2.13 49.47 -16.77
C PRO A 22 -2.20 48.52 -15.57
N PRO A 23 -1.78 48.97 -14.37
CA PRO A 23 -1.82 48.12 -13.19
C PRO A 23 -3.27 47.66 -12.96
N ALA A 24 -3.47 46.35 -12.94
CA ALA A 24 -4.79 45.78 -12.67
C ALA A 24 -5.26 46.32 -11.31
N ALA A 25 -6.44 46.95 -11.28
CA ALA A 25 -7.00 47.53 -10.08
C ALA A 25 -6.92 46.52 -8.94
N ARG A 26 -6.17 46.86 -7.89
CA ARG A 26 -5.82 45.94 -6.81
C ARG A 26 -7.09 45.54 -6.09
N ARG A 27 -7.70 44.44 -6.51
CA ARG A 27 -8.85 43.82 -5.84
C ARG A 27 -8.47 43.69 -4.37
N THR A 28 -9.13 44.49 -3.54
CA THR A 28 -9.12 44.32 -2.10
C THR A 28 -9.87 43.02 -1.83
N SER A 29 -9.14 41.91 -1.91
CA SER A 29 -9.53 40.67 -1.25
C SER A 29 -9.62 40.98 0.23
N GLY A 30 -10.80 41.44 0.66
CA GLY A 30 -11.12 41.55 2.07
C GLY A 30 -10.85 40.19 2.69
N THR A 31 -10.17 40.19 3.84
CA THR A 31 -9.91 38.99 4.61
C THR A 31 -11.24 38.46 5.14
N GLN A 32 -11.97 37.73 4.30
CA GLN A 32 -13.01 36.83 4.76
C GLN A 32 -12.29 35.72 5.51
N THR A 33 -12.09 35.94 6.80
CA THR A 33 -11.82 34.88 7.76
C THR A 33 -12.95 33.88 7.62
N ARG A 34 -12.73 32.81 6.86
CA ARG A 34 -13.70 31.74 6.68
C ARG A 34 -13.74 30.98 8.00
N THR A 35 -14.56 31.45 8.93
CA THR A 35 -14.85 30.77 10.19
C THR A 35 -15.31 29.36 9.85
N LEU A 36 -14.43 28.38 10.02
CA LEU A 36 -14.79 26.97 9.90
C LEU A 36 -15.70 26.68 11.09
N ALA A 37 -17.01 26.72 10.84
CA ALA A 37 -18.01 26.51 11.86
C ALA A 37 -17.84 25.12 12.49
N ASN A 38 -17.32 25.11 13.72
CA ASN A 38 -17.29 24.01 14.67
C ASN A 38 -16.90 22.63 14.10
N VAL A 39 -15.78 22.55 13.36
CA VAL A 39 -15.20 21.26 12.94
C VAL A 39 -14.84 20.45 14.19
N GLN A 40 -15.57 19.35 14.42
CA GLN A 40 -15.21 18.38 15.46
C GLN A 40 -13.98 17.61 14.97
N VAL A 41 -12.83 17.90 15.59
CA VAL A 41 -11.58 17.17 15.32
C VAL A 41 -11.52 15.99 16.26
N GLU A 42 -11.46 14.77 15.71
CA GLU A 42 -11.21 13.57 16.53
C GLU A 42 -9.84 13.71 17.20
N LYS A 43 -9.79 13.49 18.52
CA LYS A 43 -8.53 13.46 19.26
C LYS A 43 -7.90 12.08 19.11
N PRO A 44 -6.59 11.97 18.81
CA PRO A 44 -5.88 10.69 18.87
C PRO A 44 -6.10 10.00 20.22
N ARG A 45 -6.29 8.68 20.16
CA ARG A 45 -6.41 7.80 21.33
C ARG A 45 -5.30 6.76 21.28
N PRO A 46 -4.89 6.16 22.42
CA PRO A 46 -3.91 5.08 22.43
C PRO A 46 -4.27 3.96 21.44
N LEU A 47 -3.25 3.32 20.87
CA LEU A 47 -3.42 2.14 20.05
C LEU A 47 -3.94 0.97 20.93
N SER A 48 -4.74 0.08 20.36
CA SER A 48 -5.09 -1.18 21.02
C SER A 48 -5.58 -2.22 20.01
N THR A 49 -5.38 -3.49 20.33
CA THR A 49 -5.87 -4.64 19.55
C THR A 49 -7.38 -4.57 19.32
N GLN A 50 -8.14 -4.09 20.31
CA GLN A 50 -9.58 -3.85 20.16
C GLN A 50 -9.88 -2.85 19.04
N ARG A 51 -9.19 -1.70 18.98
CA ARG A 51 -9.45 -0.69 17.93
C ARG A 51 -9.13 -1.21 16.53
N VAL A 52 -8.11 -2.05 16.40
CA VAL A 52 -7.80 -2.75 15.14
C VAL A 52 -8.95 -3.69 14.78
N GLY A 53 -9.40 -4.53 15.71
CA GLY A 53 -10.54 -5.44 15.52
C GLY A 53 -11.85 -4.70 15.19
N ASP A 54 -12.10 -3.54 15.81
CA ASP A 54 -13.24 -2.68 15.52
C ASP A 54 -13.17 -2.14 14.08
N ASP A 55 -12.00 -1.70 13.61
CA ASP A 55 -11.84 -1.24 12.21
C ASP A 55 -12.07 -2.35 11.19
N LEU A 56 -11.50 -3.53 11.43
CA LEU A 56 -11.72 -4.71 10.58
C LEU A 56 -13.22 -5.12 10.57
N SER A 57 -13.87 -5.08 11.74
CA SER A 57 -15.30 -5.39 11.89
C SER A 57 -16.18 -4.41 11.11
N ARG A 58 -15.92 -3.11 11.21
CA ARG A 58 -16.65 -2.05 10.47
C ARG A 58 -16.57 -2.22 8.95
N ARG A 59 -15.50 -2.82 8.46
CA ARG A 59 -15.26 -3.10 7.03
C ARG A 59 -15.82 -4.45 6.57
N GLY A 60 -16.43 -5.23 7.46
CA GLY A 60 -16.94 -6.56 7.16
C GLY A 60 -15.85 -7.63 6.98
N TYR A 61 -14.63 -7.37 7.47
CA TYR A 61 -13.51 -8.28 7.31
C TYR A 61 -13.53 -9.38 8.38
N ARG A 62 -13.15 -10.60 7.98
CA ARG A 62 -13.05 -11.76 8.87
C ARG A 62 -11.65 -11.86 9.45
N PHE A 63 -11.55 -11.77 10.76
CA PHE A 63 -10.33 -12.00 11.53
C PHE A 63 -10.64 -12.90 12.73
N ARG A 64 -9.59 -13.36 13.39
CA ARG A 64 -9.61 -13.96 14.72
C ARG A 64 -8.52 -13.33 15.58
N ILE A 65 -8.58 -13.57 16.87
CA ILE A 65 -7.45 -13.40 17.78
C ILE A 65 -6.79 -14.78 17.90
N ASP A 66 -5.46 -14.87 17.85
CA ASP A 66 -4.73 -16.12 18.10
C ASP A 66 -4.20 -16.20 19.54
N ASP A 67 -3.47 -17.29 19.86
CA ASP A 67 -3.13 -17.65 21.24
C ASP A 67 -2.20 -16.63 21.94
N ASP A 68 -1.46 -15.84 21.15
CA ASP A 68 -0.59 -14.76 21.64
C ASP A 68 -1.35 -13.43 21.80
N GLY A 69 -2.63 -13.37 21.41
CA GLY A 69 -3.47 -12.17 21.50
C GLY A 69 -3.47 -11.29 20.24
N ASP A 70 -2.78 -11.70 19.17
CA ASP A 70 -2.67 -10.94 17.94
C ASP A 70 -3.91 -11.08 17.04
N VAL A 71 -4.28 -9.99 16.37
CA VAL A 71 -5.35 -10.02 15.37
C VAL A 71 -4.80 -10.57 14.06
N THR A 72 -5.44 -11.60 13.52
CA THR A 72 -4.97 -12.32 12.32
C THR A 72 -6.13 -12.71 11.39
N GLY A 73 -5.87 -12.70 10.08
CA GLY A 73 -6.87 -13.02 9.06
C GLY A 73 -6.25 -13.39 7.71
N THR A 74 -7.10 -13.53 6.68
CA THR A 74 -6.69 -13.94 5.34
C THR A 74 -7.23 -12.97 4.29
N TRP A 75 -6.34 -12.44 3.43
CA TRP A 75 -6.65 -11.54 2.32
C TRP A 75 -6.00 -12.04 1.04
N ASP A 76 -6.79 -12.15 -0.03
CA ASP A 76 -6.34 -12.64 -1.35
C ASP A 76 -5.56 -13.98 -1.26
N GLY A 77 -6.01 -14.86 -0.36
CA GLY A 77 -5.36 -16.13 0.00
C GLY A 77 -4.16 -16.03 0.95
N ASN A 78 -3.58 -14.84 1.11
CA ASN A 78 -2.39 -14.58 1.94
C ASN A 78 -2.77 -14.38 3.42
N ARG A 79 -1.88 -14.77 4.34
CA ARG A 79 -2.13 -14.59 5.77
C ARG A 79 -1.60 -13.24 6.25
N PHE A 80 -2.38 -12.56 7.09
CA PHE A 80 -2.01 -11.30 7.71
C PHE A 80 -2.10 -11.36 9.23
N TRP A 81 -1.25 -10.56 9.87
CA TRP A 81 -1.26 -10.24 11.28
C TRP A 81 -1.22 -8.72 11.46
N PHE A 82 -1.88 -8.25 12.51
CA PHE A 82 -1.93 -6.85 12.92
C PHE A 82 -1.35 -6.77 14.32
N LEU A 83 -0.02 -6.69 14.38
CA LEU A 83 0.76 -6.76 15.60
C LEU A 83 0.83 -5.40 16.25
N LEU A 84 0.73 -5.36 17.58
CA LEU A 84 1.14 -4.21 18.37
C LEU A 84 2.54 -4.50 18.91
N LEU A 85 3.47 -3.56 18.69
CA LEU A 85 4.89 -3.70 19.01
C LEU A 85 5.39 -2.45 19.73
N GLY A 86 6.55 -2.55 20.38
CA GLY A 86 7.15 -1.47 21.17
C GLY A 86 7.16 -1.81 22.66
N GLU A 87 7.51 -0.84 23.51
CA GLU A 87 7.51 -1.05 24.98
C GLU A 87 6.12 -0.77 25.61
N HIS A 88 5.23 -0.13 24.85
CA HIS A 88 3.92 0.37 25.27
C HIS A 88 2.79 -0.04 24.30
N ASP A 89 3.02 -1.07 23.48
CA ASP A 89 2.12 -1.55 22.42
C ASP A 89 1.74 -0.45 21.40
N GLU A 90 2.66 0.48 21.14
CA GLU A 90 2.45 1.75 20.46
C GLU A 90 2.66 1.72 18.94
N ILE A 91 3.39 0.73 18.41
CA ILE A 91 3.66 0.57 16.98
C ILE A 91 2.66 -0.42 16.37
N LEU A 92 1.80 0.05 15.47
CA LEU A 92 0.99 -0.87 14.65
C LEU A 92 1.85 -1.41 13.51
N GLN A 93 1.95 -2.74 13.41
CA GLN A 93 2.50 -3.42 12.25
C GLN A 93 1.45 -4.28 11.55
N VAL A 94 1.16 -3.93 10.29
CA VAL A 94 0.38 -4.77 9.37
C VAL A 94 1.38 -5.64 8.60
N ARG A 95 1.47 -6.93 8.94
CA ARG A 95 2.39 -7.89 8.32
C ARG A 95 1.62 -8.95 7.55
N GLY A 96 1.88 -9.06 6.25
CA GLY A 96 1.47 -10.17 5.40
C GLY A 96 2.57 -11.21 5.25
N ARG A 97 2.18 -12.49 5.13
CA ARG A 97 2.98 -13.59 4.57
C ARG A 97 2.30 -14.08 3.30
N TRP A 98 3.06 -14.18 2.21
CA TRP A 98 2.58 -14.76 0.96
C TRP A 98 2.15 -16.22 1.18
N ALA A 99 1.06 -16.63 0.54
CA ALA A 99 0.59 -18.02 0.62
C ALA A 99 1.48 -19.00 -0.17
N GLY A 100 2.16 -18.51 -1.22
CA GLY A 100 3.05 -19.31 -2.05
C GLY A 100 4.30 -19.82 -1.32
N ALA A 101 4.89 -20.87 -1.87
CA ALA A 101 6.15 -21.44 -1.44
C ALA A 101 7.23 -21.21 -2.52
N LEU A 102 8.47 -20.98 -2.09
CA LEU A 102 9.62 -20.79 -2.98
C LEU A 102 10.72 -21.78 -2.59
N PRO A 103 11.37 -22.47 -3.55
CA PRO A 103 12.49 -23.36 -3.24
C PRO A 103 13.70 -22.53 -2.79
N ALA A 104 14.56 -23.11 -1.93
CA ALA A 104 15.77 -22.43 -1.46
C ALA A 104 16.68 -21.93 -2.60
N GLY A 105 16.70 -22.61 -3.75
CA GLY A 105 17.44 -22.17 -4.95
C GLY A 105 16.98 -20.81 -5.53
N ALA A 106 15.75 -20.37 -5.26
CA ALA A 106 15.22 -19.09 -5.76
C ALA A 106 15.78 -17.86 -5.01
N ARG A 107 16.55 -18.05 -3.92
CA ARG A 107 16.97 -17.00 -2.96
C ARG A 107 17.53 -15.74 -3.61
N LEU A 108 18.38 -15.86 -4.64
CA LEU A 108 18.99 -14.71 -5.29
C LEU A 108 17.96 -13.87 -6.06
N ALA A 109 17.09 -14.50 -6.84
CA ALA A 109 16.02 -13.83 -7.58
C ALA A 109 15.00 -13.17 -6.64
N VAL A 110 14.63 -13.86 -5.55
CA VAL A 110 13.72 -13.35 -4.53
C VAL A 110 14.30 -12.11 -3.82
N LEU A 111 15.59 -12.15 -3.44
CA LEU A 111 16.27 -10.99 -2.84
C LEU A 111 16.40 -9.82 -3.83
N GLN A 112 16.63 -10.09 -5.12
CA GLN A 112 16.64 -9.04 -6.13
C GLN A 112 15.27 -8.37 -6.27
N ALA A 113 14.19 -9.15 -6.42
CA ALA A 113 12.82 -8.62 -6.49
C ALA A 113 12.43 -7.83 -5.23
N ALA A 114 12.84 -8.30 -4.04
CA ALA A 114 12.63 -7.59 -2.78
C ALA A 114 13.40 -6.26 -2.72
N ASN A 115 14.66 -6.25 -3.15
CA ASN A 115 15.49 -5.03 -3.22
C ASN A 115 14.95 -4.02 -4.23
N ASP A 116 14.50 -4.49 -5.41
CA ASP A 116 13.90 -3.65 -6.44
C ASP A 116 12.61 -2.99 -5.94
N TRP A 117 11.74 -3.76 -5.29
CA TRP A 117 10.52 -3.24 -4.66
C TRP A 117 10.83 -2.19 -3.58
N ASN A 118 11.68 -2.52 -2.60
CA ASN A 118 12.05 -1.64 -1.49
C ASN A 118 12.77 -0.36 -1.94
N ARG A 119 13.46 -0.37 -3.08
CA ARG A 119 14.13 0.80 -3.66
C ARG A 119 13.15 1.75 -4.34
N GLU A 120 12.10 1.22 -4.96
CA GLU A 120 11.20 1.97 -5.85
C GLU A 120 9.91 2.43 -5.18
N ARG A 121 9.54 1.85 -4.04
CA ARG A 121 8.26 2.08 -3.35
C ARG A 121 8.50 2.35 -1.87
N ILE A 122 7.72 3.30 -1.33
CA ILE A 122 7.74 3.61 0.11
C ILE A 122 7.15 2.46 0.93
N TRP A 123 6.13 1.78 0.38
CA TRP A 123 5.40 0.70 1.07
C TRP A 123 5.06 -0.48 0.15
N PRO A 124 4.94 -1.70 0.70
CA PRO A 124 5.43 -2.12 2.02
C PRO A 124 6.95 -2.30 2.00
N LYS A 125 7.55 -2.45 3.19
CA LYS A 125 8.87 -3.08 3.32
C LYS A 125 8.71 -4.57 3.07
N VAL A 126 9.51 -5.15 2.17
CA VAL A 126 9.45 -6.58 1.81
C VAL A 126 10.74 -7.31 2.14
N TYR A 127 10.63 -8.57 2.51
CA TYR A 127 11.78 -9.44 2.80
C TYR A 127 11.40 -10.92 2.69
N THR A 128 12.42 -11.79 2.69
CA THR A 128 12.27 -13.25 2.73
C THR A 128 12.82 -13.81 4.03
N ARG A 129 12.25 -14.92 4.51
CA ARG A 129 12.82 -15.77 5.56
C ARG A 129 12.94 -17.20 5.05
N GLU A 130 13.82 -17.98 5.66
CA GLU A 130 13.89 -19.42 5.46
C GLU A 130 12.81 -20.09 6.33
N GLU A 131 11.96 -20.92 5.73
CA GLU A 131 10.88 -21.65 6.41
C GLU A 131 10.86 -23.10 5.90
N GLY A 132 11.10 -24.06 6.80
CA GLY A 132 11.27 -25.46 6.42
C GLY A 132 12.44 -25.65 5.46
N ALA A 133 12.18 -26.25 4.29
CA ALA A 133 13.16 -26.45 3.23
C ALA A 133 13.15 -25.33 2.16
N GLY A 134 12.38 -24.26 2.36
CA GLY A 134 12.13 -23.23 1.36
C GLY A 134 12.21 -21.81 1.92
N LEU A 135 11.67 -20.88 1.14
CA LEU A 135 11.63 -19.46 1.42
C LEU A 135 10.18 -18.98 1.53
N ALA A 136 9.91 -18.16 2.55
CA ALA A 136 8.64 -17.48 2.74
C ALA A 136 8.82 -15.97 2.57
N LEU A 137 7.90 -15.37 1.82
CA LEU A 137 7.89 -13.94 1.55
C LEU A 137 6.97 -13.18 2.49
N TYR A 138 7.47 -12.03 2.94
CA TYR A 138 6.81 -11.15 3.88
C TYR A 138 6.77 -9.72 3.34
N ALA A 139 5.70 -9.03 3.69
CA ALA A 139 5.50 -7.62 3.43
C ALA A 139 4.94 -6.97 4.69
N GLU A 140 5.54 -5.87 5.15
CA GLU A 140 5.07 -5.16 6.34
C GLU A 140 5.02 -3.63 6.15
N VAL A 141 3.99 -3.02 6.74
CA VAL A 141 3.91 -1.58 6.99
C VAL A 141 3.84 -1.39 8.51
N SER A 142 4.71 -0.54 9.05
CA SER A 142 4.74 -0.19 10.47
C SER A 142 4.60 1.31 10.64
N VAL A 143 3.74 1.71 11.58
CA VAL A 143 3.54 3.10 11.97
C VAL A 143 3.57 3.20 13.49
N ASP A 144 4.41 4.09 13.99
CA ASP A 144 4.49 4.44 15.40
C ASP A 144 3.32 5.38 15.78
N PHE A 145 2.57 4.99 16.81
CA PHE A 145 1.47 5.75 17.39
C PHE A 145 1.68 5.98 18.90
N GLU A 146 2.91 6.27 19.35
CA GLU A 146 3.25 6.68 20.73
C GLU A 146 2.29 7.76 21.28
N HIS A 147 1.89 8.71 20.43
CA HIS A 147 0.97 9.80 20.80
C HIS A 147 -0.50 9.52 20.41
N GLY A 148 -0.81 8.27 20.09
CA GLY A 148 -2.11 7.78 19.65
C GLY A 148 -2.42 7.98 18.18
N ALA A 149 -3.54 7.39 17.75
CA ALA A 149 -4.11 7.49 16.41
C ALA A 149 -5.58 7.91 16.47
N THR A 150 -6.08 8.65 15.47
CA THR A 150 -7.52 8.74 15.18
C THR A 150 -8.02 7.46 14.50
N GLU A 151 -9.35 7.25 14.41
CA GLU A 151 -9.89 6.12 13.65
C GLU A 151 -9.46 6.18 12.18
N ASP A 152 -9.47 7.35 11.55
CA ASP A 152 -9.04 7.54 10.15
C ASP A 152 -7.56 7.20 9.92
N GLN A 153 -6.66 7.54 10.87
CA GLN A 153 -5.23 7.20 10.79
C GLN A 153 -5.00 5.69 10.91
N LEU A 154 -5.71 5.04 11.84
CA LEU A 154 -5.68 3.60 12.04
C LEU A 154 -6.19 2.87 10.79
N ALA A 155 -7.37 3.28 10.33
CA ALA A 155 -8.03 2.82 9.11
C ALA A 155 -7.13 2.94 7.87
N GLN A 156 -6.43 4.08 7.71
CA GLN A 156 -5.52 4.30 6.58
C GLN A 156 -4.29 3.40 6.67
N THR A 157 -3.73 3.17 7.86
CA THR A 157 -2.58 2.28 8.08
C THR A 157 -2.94 0.83 7.77
N VAL A 158 -4.07 0.35 8.30
CA VAL A 158 -4.65 -0.98 7.99
C VAL A 158 -4.85 -1.16 6.49
N SER A 159 -5.46 -0.18 5.81
CA SER A 159 -5.72 -0.22 4.36
C SER A 159 -4.41 -0.22 3.56
N CYS A 160 -3.45 0.63 3.93
CA CYS A 160 -2.15 0.73 3.27
C CYS A 160 -1.40 -0.60 3.36
N GLY A 161 -1.29 -1.18 4.55
CA GLY A 161 -0.60 -2.45 4.78
C GLY A 161 -1.22 -3.60 3.97
N LEU A 162 -2.53 -3.79 4.05
CA LEU A 162 -3.24 -4.83 3.30
C LEU A 162 -3.08 -4.67 1.79
N VAL A 163 -3.41 -3.50 1.23
CA VAL A 163 -3.44 -3.27 -0.22
C VAL A 163 -2.03 -3.33 -0.82
N THR A 164 -1.04 -2.69 -0.18
CA THR A 164 0.31 -2.63 -0.75
C THR A 164 1.06 -3.96 -0.61
N ALA A 165 0.81 -4.74 0.45
CA ALA A 165 1.28 -6.13 0.56
C ALA A 165 0.65 -7.04 -0.50
N SER A 166 -0.67 -6.99 -0.70
CA SER A 166 -1.33 -7.75 -1.76
C SER A 166 -0.77 -7.41 -3.14
N GLN A 167 -0.46 -6.14 -3.44
CA GLN A 167 0.20 -5.75 -4.70
C GLN A 167 1.58 -6.38 -4.88
N PHE A 168 2.42 -6.42 -3.84
CA PHE A 168 3.72 -7.10 -3.89
C PHE A 168 3.54 -8.60 -4.13
N PHE A 169 2.64 -9.24 -3.40
CA PHE A 169 2.34 -10.66 -3.52
C PHE A 169 1.77 -11.03 -4.91
N SER A 170 0.89 -10.22 -5.49
CA SER A 170 0.43 -10.40 -6.88
C SER A 170 1.57 -10.22 -7.88
N THR A 171 2.47 -9.27 -7.64
CA THR A 171 3.66 -9.06 -8.50
C THR A 171 4.54 -10.30 -8.50
N VAL A 172 4.90 -10.83 -7.32
CA VAL A 172 5.70 -12.06 -7.23
C VAL A 172 4.96 -13.27 -7.79
N ALA A 173 3.66 -13.42 -7.53
CA ALA A 173 2.87 -14.52 -8.08
C ALA A 173 2.85 -14.53 -9.62
N SER A 174 2.89 -13.35 -10.27
CA SER A 174 2.97 -13.25 -11.73
C SER A 174 4.35 -13.60 -12.32
N LEU A 175 5.39 -13.67 -11.48
CA LEU A 175 6.76 -14.01 -11.85
C LEU A 175 7.15 -15.44 -11.43
N ALA A 176 6.40 -16.05 -10.52
CA ALA A 176 6.58 -17.43 -10.12
C ALA A 176 6.14 -18.37 -11.27
N PRO A 177 6.83 -19.51 -11.47
CA PRO A 177 6.30 -20.57 -12.32
C PRO A 177 4.94 -21.05 -11.77
N PRO A 178 4.02 -21.54 -12.63
CA PRO A 178 2.79 -22.17 -12.14
C PRO A 178 3.15 -23.33 -11.20
N PRO A 179 2.32 -23.63 -10.19
CA PRO A 179 2.52 -24.83 -9.37
C PRO A 179 2.50 -26.06 -10.27
N ASP A 180 3.41 -27.01 -10.02
CA ASP A 180 3.44 -28.27 -10.74
C ASP A 180 2.07 -28.96 -10.58
N GLU A 181 1.34 -29.14 -11.69
CA GLU A 181 0.16 -30.00 -11.67
C GLU A 181 0.62 -31.43 -11.33
N PRO A 182 -0.08 -32.15 -10.44
CA PRO A 182 0.28 -33.53 -10.13
C PRO A 182 0.18 -34.36 -11.41
N SER A 183 1.33 -34.83 -11.89
CA SER A 183 1.44 -35.57 -13.14
C SER A 183 0.53 -36.80 -13.11
N ALA A 184 -0.41 -36.89 -14.04
CA ALA A 184 -1.39 -37.97 -14.13
C ALA A 184 -0.79 -39.34 -14.58
N ASP A 185 0.54 -39.46 -14.54
CA ASP A 185 1.34 -40.56 -15.08
C ASP A 185 1.98 -41.44 -13.98
N GLU A 186 1.42 -41.47 -12.76
CA GLU A 186 1.65 -42.63 -11.88
C GLU A 186 0.68 -43.75 -12.27
N PRO A 187 1.14 -44.83 -12.96
CA PRO A 187 0.30 -45.99 -13.17
C PRO A 187 -0.01 -46.64 -11.81
N SER A 188 -1.31 -46.79 -11.52
CA SER A 188 -1.80 -47.55 -10.36
C SER A 188 -1.08 -48.89 -10.28
N SER A 189 -0.27 -49.03 -9.22
CA SER A 189 0.52 -50.24 -8.96
C SER A 189 -0.28 -51.27 -8.17
N ASP A 190 -1.52 -51.54 -8.61
CA ASP A 190 -2.44 -52.52 -8.04
C ASP A 190 -2.71 -53.67 -9.03
N GLU A 191 -1.68 -54.47 -9.34
CA GLU A 191 -1.89 -55.85 -9.79
C GLU A 191 -0.77 -56.79 -9.37
N LYS A 192 -0.87 -57.33 -8.14
CA LYS A 192 -0.60 -58.76 -7.83
C LYS A 192 -1.00 -59.19 -6.41
#